data_AF-A0A6P0Z624-F1
#
_entry.id   AF-A0A6P0Z624-F1
#
_cell.length_a   1.000
_cell.length_b   1.000
_cell.length_c   1.000
_cell.angle_alpha   90.00
_cell.angle_beta   90.00
_cell.angle_gamma   90.00
#
_symmetry.space_group_name_H-M   'P 1'
#
loop_
_entity.id
_entity.type
_entity.pdbx_description
1 polymer ?
#
loop_
_entity_poly.entity_id
_entity_poly.type
_entity_poly.pdbx_seq_one_letter_code
_entity_poly.pdbx_strand_id
1 'polypeptide(L)'
;AGLKYFYPNRGNFIALIGNLPAIGDLISLSRSIRQNDTLCELLPVPNRGLIVPQTRRSDHAPFWDQGYRALMVTDTSFMRNPHYHQASDTIDTLNLDFLRGVYGGLLEGIRNL
;
A
#
# COMPACT_ATOMS: atom_id res chain seq x y z
N ALA A 1 5.68 -4.15 19.18
CA ALA A 1 7.11 -4.16 19.55
C ALA A 1 8.05 -4.69 18.44
N GLY A 2 7.61 -5.61 17.55
CA GLY A 2 8.49 -6.19 16.50
C GLY A 2 8.54 -5.45 15.14
N LEU A 3 7.52 -4.70 14.76
CA LEU A 3 7.43 -4.07 13.43
C LEU A 3 8.58 -3.10 13.12
N LYS A 4 9.16 -2.44 14.14
CA LYS A 4 10.30 -1.53 13.99
C LYS A 4 11.57 -2.18 13.42
N TYR A 5 11.66 -3.50 13.45
CA TYR A 5 12.78 -4.25 12.87
C TYR A 5 12.59 -4.55 11.37
N PHE A 6 11.36 -4.41 10.87
CA PHE A 6 11.00 -4.73 9.48
C PHE A 6 10.61 -3.48 8.68
N TYR A 7 10.18 -2.40 9.35
CA TYR A 7 9.65 -1.20 8.71
C TYR A 7 10.35 0.07 9.18
N PRO A 8 10.47 1.09 8.31
CA PRO A 8 11.05 2.37 8.68
C PRO A 8 10.18 3.11 9.70
N ASN A 9 10.82 3.93 10.54
CA ASN A 9 10.12 4.77 11.53
C ASN A 9 9.49 6.04 10.91
N ARG A 10 9.80 6.34 9.64
CA ARG A 10 9.20 7.45 8.89
C ARG A 10 8.29 6.88 7.81
N GLY A 11 7.06 7.39 7.74
CA GLY A 11 6.09 7.04 6.69
C GLY A 11 6.25 7.90 5.44
N ASN A 12 7.31 7.71 4.67
CA ASN A 12 7.55 8.40 3.38
C ASN A 12 7.60 7.41 2.20
N PHE A 13 6.76 6.39 2.25
CA PHE A 13 6.69 5.29 1.28
C PHE A 13 5.23 5.00 0.87
N ILE A 14 5.05 4.26 -0.22
CA ILE A 14 3.77 3.65 -0.59
C ILE A 14 3.70 2.25 0.01
N ALA A 15 2.59 1.87 0.62
CA ALA A 15 2.40 0.54 1.18
C ALA A 15 1.65 -0.35 0.18
N LEU A 16 2.13 -1.58 0.01
CA LEU A 16 1.38 -2.65 -0.65
C LEU A 16 0.93 -3.65 0.42
N ILE A 17 -0.37 -3.71 0.65
CA ILE A 17 -0.99 -4.53 1.69
C ILE A 17 -1.83 -5.62 1.02
N GLY A 18 -1.50 -6.90 1.21
CA GLY A 18 -2.16 -7.99 0.50
C GLY A 18 -2.34 -9.23 1.37
N ASN A 19 -3.33 -10.07 1.05
CA ASN A 19 -3.47 -11.36 1.72
C ASN A 19 -2.37 -12.34 1.29
N LEU A 20 -2.14 -13.39 2.08
CA LEU A 20 -1.08 -14.37 1.79
C LEU A 20 -1.09 -14.95 0.36
N PRO A 21 -2.26 -15.27 -0.25
CA PRO A 21 -2.31 -15.70 -1.65
C PRO A 21 -1.75 -14.69 -2.66
N ALA A 22 -1.72 -13.39 -2.33
CA ALA A 22 -1.24 -12.32 -3.20
C ALA A 22 0.24 -11.96 -2.95
N ILE A 23 1.01 -12.73 -2.15
CA ILE A 23 2.42 -12.42 -1.84
C ILE A 23 3.29 -12.33 -3.11
N GLY A 24 3.06 -13.19 -4.09
CA GLY A 24 3.78 -13.13 -5.38
C GLY A 24 3.57 -11.79 -6.07
N ASP A 25 2.33 -11.32 -6.11
CA ASP A 25 1.95 -10.04 -6.74
C ASP A 25 2.57 -8.87 -5.97
N LEU A 26 2.50 -8.91 -4.63
CA LEU A 26 3.12 -7.91 -3.77
C LEU A 26 4.62 -7.77 -4.07
N ILE A 27 5.35 -8.89 -4.12
CA ILE A 27 6.80 -8.88 -4.39
C ILE A 27 7.08 -8.35 -5.80
N SER A 28 6.34 -8.81 -6.81
CA SER A 28 6.52 -8.36 -8.20
C SER A 28 6.28 -6.84 -8.34
N LEU A 29 5.17 -6.36 -7.78
CA LEU A 29 4.79 -4.96 -7.85
C LEU A 29 5.76 -4.06 -7.05
N SER A 30 6.19 -4.48 -5.86
CA SER A 30 7.18 -3.75 -5.05
C SER A 30 8.52 -3.59 -5.77
N ARG A 31 8.99 -4.64 -6.47
CA ARG A 31 10.20 -4.54 -7.29
C ARG A 31 10.06 -3.49 -8.37
N SER A 32 8.93 -3.49 -9.09
CA SER A 32 8.66 -2.53 -10.17
C SER A 32 8.59 -1.09 -9.65
N ILE A 33 7.95 -0.87 -8.49
CA ILE A 33 7.88 0.45 -7.84
C ILE A 33 9.26 0.91 -7.38
N ARG A 34 10.04 0.03 -6.73
CA ARG A 34 11.40 0.37 -6.25
C ARG A 34 12.37 0.65 -7.40
N GLN A 35 12.22 -0.01 -8.55
CA GLN A 35 12.98 0.28 -9.77
C GLN A 35 12.67 1.65 -10.38
N ASN A 36 11.51 2.23 -10.04
CA ASN A 36 11.12 3.60 -10.41
C ASN A 36 11.45 4.61 -9.28
N ASP A 37 12.52 4.35 -8.52
CA ASP A 37 13.04 5.20 -7.45
C ASP A 37 12.01 5.62 -6.38
N THR A 38 10.96 4.82 -6.20
CA THR A 38 9.87 5.10 -5.26
C THR A 38 9.94 4.17 -4.06
N LEU A 39 9.97 4.75 -2.85
CA LEU A 39 9.99 3.97 -1.61
C LEU A 39 8.67 3.21 -1.43
N CYS A 40 8.76 1.90 -1.20
CA CYS A 40 7.61 1.00 -1.20
C CYS A 40 7.72 -0.09 -0.14
N GLU A 41 6.82 -0.16 0.82
CA GLU A 41 6.85 -1.19 1.87
C GLU A 41 5.77 -2.26 1.69
N LEU A 42 6.10 -3.50 2.02
CA LEU A 42 5.22 -4.66 1.85
C LEU A 42 4.61 -5.09 3.18
N LEU A 43 3.31 -5.33 3.20
CA LEU A 43 2.62 -5.93 4.33
C LEU A 43 1.77 -7.12 3.88
N PRO A 44 2.32 -8.34 3.89
CA PRO A 44 1.54 -9.56 3.79
C PRO A 44 0.67 -9.75 5.04
N VAL A 45 -0.62 -9.96 4.86
CA VAL A 45 -1.60 -10.01 5.94
C VAL A 45 -2.19 -11.42 6.06
N PRO A 46 -1.95 -12.13 7.18
CA PRO A 46 -2.58 -13.42 7.46
C PRO A 46 -4.01 -13.25 7.97
N ASN A 47 -4.76 -14.37 8.02
CA ASN A 47 -6.10 -14.44 8.61
C ASN A 47 -7.06 -13.34 8.10
N ARG A 48 -6.95 -12.99 6.81
CA ARG A 48 -7.77 -11.95 6.16
C ARG A 48 -7.73 -10.59 6.88
N GLY A 49 -6.69 -10.30 7.66
CA GLY A 49 -6.58 -9.04 8.40
C GLY A 49 -7.44 -8.94 9.65
N LEU A 50 -8.02 -10.05 10.15
CA LEU A 50 -8.85 -10.03 11.35
C LEU A 50 -8.05 -9.71 12.64
N ILE A 51 -6.74 -10.00 12.65
CA ILE A 51 -5.86 -9.70 13.80
C ILE A 51 -5.52 -8.21 13.86
N VAL A 52 -5.41 -7.55 12.70
CA VAL A 52 -5.10 -6.11 12.59
C VAL A 52 -6.18 -5.47 11.72
N PRO A 53 -7.37 -5.15 12.27
CA PRO A 53 -8.54 -4.72 11.51
C PRO A 53 -8.32 -3.49 10.62
N GLN A 54 -7.34 -2.65 10.96
CA GLN A 54 -6.93 -1.49 10.17
C GLN A 54 -6.51 -1.88 8.74
N THR A 55 -5.93 -3.07 8.57
CA THR A 55 -5.56 -3.61 7.24
C THR A 55 -6.76 -3.95 6.37
N ARG A 56 -7.98 -3.94 6.92
CA ARG A 56 -9.24 -4.20 6.20
C ARG A 56 -10.00 -2.93 5.83
N ARG A 57 -9.47 -1.73 6.11
CA ARG A 57 -10.15 -0.44 5.86
C ARG A 57 -9.98 0.05 4.42
N SER A 58 -10.42 -0.76 3.46
CA SER A 58 -10.59 -0.39 2.04
C SER A 58 -11.36 -1.50 1.30
N ASP A 59 -11.63 -1.31 0.03
CA ASP A 59 -12.51 -2.15 -0.79
C ASP A 59 -11.95 -3.55 -1.07
N HIS A 60 -10.69 -3.83 -0.74
CA HIS A 60 -10.09 -5.16 -0.91
C HIS A 60 -10.57 -6.18 0.15
N ALA A 61 -11.12 -5.74 1.28
CA ALA A 61 -11.46 -6.64 2.39
C ALA A 61 -12.52 -7.71 2.04
N PRO A 62 -13.62 -7.39 1.33
CA PRO A 62 -14.57 -8.41 0.87
C PRO A 62 -13.94 -9.47 -0.05
N PHE A 63 -12.92 -9.11 -0.85
CA PHE A 63 -12.20 -10.07 -1.69
C PHE A 63 -11.41 -11.06 -0.84
N TRP A 64 -10.77 -10.58 0.22
CA TRP A 64 -10.11 -11.47 1.19
C TRP A 64 -11.10 -12.41 1.87
N ASP A 65 -12.33 -11.96 2.16
CA ASP A 65 -13.36 -12.78 2.79
C ASP A 65 -13.82 -13.94 1.90
N GLN A 66 -13.82 -13.72 0.57
CA GLN A 66 -14.11 -14.73 -0.44
C GLN A 66 -12.89 -15.54 -0.89
N GLY A 67 -11.71 -15.30 -0.31
CA GLY A 67 -10.48 -16.04 -0.64
C GLY A 67 -9.78 -15.60 -1.92
N TYR A 68 -10.19 -14.50 -2.56
CA TYR A 68 -9.53 -13.96 -3.74
C TYR A 68 -8.19 -13.31 -3.39
N ARG A 69 -7.25 -13.35 -4.35
CA ARG A 69 -6.02 -12.56 -4.31
C ARG A 69 -6.39 -11.10 -4.47
N ALA A 70 -6.11 -10.29 -3.45
CA ALA A 70 -6.33 -8.85 -3.52
C ALA A 70 -5.25 -8.12 -2.72
N LEU A 71 -4.84 -6.98 -3.23
CA LEU A 71 -3.91 -6.06 -2.56
C LEU A 71 -4.42 -4.64 -2.64
N MET A 72 -4.03 -3.83 -1.66
CA MET A 72 -4.28 -2.40 -1.58
C MET A 72 -2.94 -1.67 -1.71
N VAL A 73 -2.91 -0.66 -2.57
CA VAL A 73 -1.81 0.30 -2.70
C VAL A 73 -2.23 1.57 -1.98
N THR A 74 -1.49 1.99 -0.96
CA THR A 74 -1.92 3.14 -0.14
C THR A 74 -0.77 3.88 0.52
N ASP A 75 -0.91 5.19 0.67
CA ASP A 75 -0.09 6.01 1.54
C ASP A 75 -0.60 5.97 3.00
N THR A 76 -1.44 4.99 3.37
CA THR A 76 -2.10 4.83 4.68
C THR A 76 -3.04 5.97 5.08
N SER A 77 -3.33 6.89 4.16
CA SER A 77 -4.40 7.89 4.23
C SER A 77 -4.61 8.48 5.63
N PHE A 78 -5.72 8.17 6.33
CA PHE A 78 -6.06 8.68 7.66
C PHE A 78 -4.99 8.51 8.76
N MET A 79 -3.98 7.64 8.58
CA MET A 79 -2.85 7.53 9.51
C MET A 79 -1.76 8.58 9.28
N ARG A 80 -1.67 9.15 8.07
CA ARG A 80 -0.61 10.08 7.66
C ARG A 80 -1.11 11.40 7.08
N ASN A 81 -2.36 11.48 6.63
CA ASN A 81 -2.97 12.69 6.08
C ASN A 81 -3.75 13.45 7.18
N PRO A 82 -3.24 14.60 7.67
CA PRO A 82 -3.95 15.41 8.66
C PRO A 82 -5.22 16.09 8.10
N HIS A 83 -5.39 16.11 6.78
CA HIS A 83 -6.54 16.68 6.07
C HIS A 83 -7.61 15.64 5.72
N TYR A 84 -7.43 14.37 6.11
CA TYR A 84 -8.35 13.30 5.76
C TYR A 84 -9.82 13.63 6.11
N HIS A 85 -10.73 13.49 5.14
CA HIS A 85 -12.15 13.83 5.25
C HIS A 85 -12.43 15.30 5.64
N GLN A 86 -11.54 16.23 5.28
CA GLN A 86 -11.75 17.66 5.47
C GLN A 86 -11.73 18.40 4.13
N ALA A 87 -12.35 19.58 4.08
CA ALA A 87 -12.31 20.43 2.89
C ALA A 87 -10.88 20.94 2.55
N SER A 88 -9.94 20.80 3.49
CA SER A 88 -8.52 21.13 3.29
C SER A 88 -7.75 20.05 2.52
N ASP A 89 -8.35 18.88 2.27
CA ASP A 89 -7.80 17.82 1.42
C ASP A 89 -7.85 18.26 -0.04
N THR A 90 -6.80 18.95 -0.46
CA THR A 90 -6.72 19.65 -1.74
C THR A 90 -5.46 19.25 -2.49
N ILE A 91 -5.42 19.51 -3.80
CA ILE A 91 -4.28 19.19 -4.65
C ILE A 91 -2.97 19.80 -4.14
N ASP A 92 -3.03 20.95 -3.47
CA ASP A 92 -1.87 21.66 -2.91
C ASP A 92 -1.17 20.85 -1.80
N THR A 93 -1.87 19.91 -1.17
CA THR A 93 -1.31 19.02 -0.13
C THR A 93 -0.61 17.78 -0.71
N LEU A 94 -0.73 17.56 -2.02
CA LEU A 94 -0.24 16.36 -2.69
C LEU A 94 1.23 16.50 -3.12
N ASN A 95 2.03 15.48 -2.82
CA ASN A 95 3.37 15.36 -3.41
C ASN A 95 3.27 14.72 -4.80
N LEU A 96 3.27 15.56 -5.83
CA LEU A 96 3.11 15.12 -7.23
C LEU A 96 4.28 14.28 -7.75
N ASP A 97 5.51 14.55 -7.30
CA ASP A 97 6.68 13.77 -7.72
C ASP A 97 6.61 12.35 -7.15
N PHE A 98 6.21 12.23 -5.88
CA PHE A 98 5.97 10.93 -5.26
C PHE A 98 4.84 10.18 -5.96
N LEU A 99 3.72 10.85 -6.27
CA LEU A 99 2.61 10.24 -7.01
C LEU A 99 3.05 9.76 -8.40
N ARG A 100 3.83 10.56 -9.13
CA ARG A 100 4.38 10.20 -10.44
C ARG A 100 5.23 8.92 -10.37
N GLY A 101 6.09 8.82 -9.36
CA GLY A 101 6.90 7.63 -9.12
C GLY A 101 6.06 6.39 -8.84
N VAL A 102 5.04 6.52 -7.97
CA VAL A 102 4.06 5.45 -7.71
C VAL A 102 3.35 5.03 -9.00
N TYR A 103 2.87 5.99 -9.79
CA TYR A 103 2.21 5.73 -11.07
C TYR A 103 3.10 4.95 -12.05
N GLY A 104 4.35 5.39 -12.26
CA GLY A 104 5.29 4.71 -13.15
C GLY A 104 5.58 3.28 -12.70
N GLY A 105 5.82 3.11 -11.39
CA GLY A 105 6.02 1.80 -10.77
C GLY A 105 4.84 0.84 -10.92
N LEU A 106 3.61 1.34 -10.74
CA LEU A 106 2.39 0.56 -10.92
C LEU A 106 2.15 0.19 -12.38
N LEU A 107 2.35 1.14 -13.30
CA LEU A 107 2.16 0.92 -14.73
C LEU A 107 3.06 -0.22 -15.22
N GLU A 108 4.35 -0.16 -14.88
CA GLU A 108 5.30 -1.22 -15.24
C GLU A 108 5.01 -2.52 -14.50
N GLY A 109 4.64 -2.47 -13.22
CA GLY A 109 4.33 -3.67 -12.46
C GLY A 109 3.10 -4.42 -12.98
N ILE A 110 2.03 -3.72 -13.32
CA ILE A 110 0.79 -4.33 -13.84
C ILE A 110 0.99 -4.96 -15.21
N ARG A 111 1.85 -4.38 -16.06
CA ARG A 111 2.19 -4.98 -17.37
C ARG A 111 2.90 -6.34 -17.24
N ASN A 112 3.49 -6.62 -16.08
CA ASN A 112 4.31 -7.79 -15.81
C ASN A 112 3.68 -8.75 -14.77
N LEU A 113 2.40 -8.56 -14.42
CA LEU A 113 1.61 -9.45 -13.56
C LEU A 113 0.91 -10.53 -14.39
#